data_AF-A0A1H7EGP4-F1
#
_entry.id   AF-A0A1H7EGP4-F1
#
_cell.length_a   1.000
_cell.length_b   1.000
_cell.length_c   1.000
_cell.angle_alpha   90.00
_cell.angle_beta   90.00
_cell.angle_gamma   90.00
#
_symmetry.space_group_name_H-M   'P 1'
#
loop_
_entity.id
_entity.type
_entity.pdbx_description
1 polymer ?
#
loop_
_entity_poly.entity_id
_entity_poly.type
_entity_poly.pdbx_seq_one_letter_code
_entity_poly.pdbx_strand_id
1 'polypeptide(L)'
;MGHARPRCGGPSPSARPPLTTHPISVDLPGGWSCSFHFKQGSSGGYSGVAEIALNGLRHGELVIMEQPSLEAAVARMKLRASQFVRVRSAEGAQKPWRQRA
;
A
#
# COMPACT_ATOMS: atom_id res chain seq x y z
N MET A 1 -35.45 -31.90 27.82
CA MET A 1 -35.03 -30.49 27.94
C MET A 1 -33.58 -30.38 27.49
N GLY A 2 -33.37 -30.12 26.20
CA GLY A 2 -32.03 -30.07 25.59
C GLY A 2 -31.52 -28.64 25.53
N HIS A 3 -30.53 -28.30 26.36
CA HIS A 3 -29.87 -27.01 26.29
C HIS A 3 -28.82 -27.02 25.17
N ALA A 4 -29.15 -26.40 24.05
CA ALA A 4 -28.21 -26.14 22.96
C ALA A 4 -27.20 -25.07 23.43
N ARG A 5 -25.91 -25.43 23.44
CA ARG A 5 -24.80 -24.48 23.67
C ARG A 5 -24.64 -23.62 22.40
N PRO A 6 -24.54 -22.29 22.49
CA PRO A 6 -24.19 -21.48 21.33
C PRO A 6 -22.72 -21.77 20.96
N ARG A 7 -22.50 -22.12 19.69
CA ARG A 7 -21.17 -22.23 19.11
C ARG A 7 -20.56 -20.83 19.09
N CYS A 8 -19.50 -20.61 19.86
CA CYS A 8 -18.63 -19.45 19.68
C CYS A 8 -18.07 -19.52 18.24
N GLY A 9 -18.56 -18.65 17.36
CA GLY A 9 -17.98 -18.43 16.05
C GLY A 9 -16.56 -17.91 16.23
N GLY A 10 -15.57 -18.71 15.84
CA GLY A 10 -14.19 -18.25 15.76
C GLY A 10 -14.07 -17.09 14.76
N PRO A 11 -13.12 -16.16 14.95
CA PRO A 11 -12.88 -15.10 13.98
C PRO A 11 -12.40 -15.73 12.66
N SER A 12 -13.14 -15.48 11.58
CA SER A 12 -12.73 -15.82 10.21
C SER A 12 -11.30 -15.31 9.94
N PRO A 13 -10.35 -16.16 9.50
CA PRO A 13 -8.98 -15.74 9.23
C PRO A 13 -8.80 -14.93 7.93
N SER A 14 -9.89 -14.41 7.33
CA SER A 14 -9.83 -13.78 6.00
C SER A 14 -10.45 -12.38 5.94
N ALA A 15 -10.67 -11.74 7.09
CA ALA A 15 -10.99 -10.32 7.12
C ALA A 15 -9.67 -9.55 7.07
N ARG A 16 -9.33 -9.00 5.90
CA ARG A 16 -8.36 -7.90 5.83
C ARG A 16 -8.80 -6.88 6.91
N PRO A 17 -7.93 -6.53 7.88
CA PRO A 17 -8.31 -5.57 8.90
C PRO A 17 -8.79 -4.28 8.22
N PRO A 18 -9.83 -3.61 8.75
CA PRO A 18 -10.37 -2.42 8.13
C PRO A 18 -9.25 -1.39 8.00
N LEU A 19 -8.82 -1.17 6.76
CA LEU A 19 -7.92 -0.09 6.40
C LEU A 19 -8.71 1.22 6.53
N THR A 20 -8.01 2.35 6.64
CA THR A 20 -8.67 3.67 6.73
C THR A 20 -9.69 3.86 5.62
N THR A 21 -10.88 4.36 5.98
CA THR A 21 -11.97 4.60 5.03
C THR A 21 -11.63 5.70 4.01
N HIS A 22 -10.65 6.55 4.34
CA HIS A 22 -10.09 7.54 3.43
C HIS A 22 -8.58 7.25 3.27
N PRO A 23 -8.14 6.68 2.14
CA PRO A 23 -6.72 6.54 1.87
C PRO A 23 -6.07 7.90 1.62
N ILE A 24 -4.80 8.02 1.97
CA ILE A 24 -4.02 9.22 1.68
C ILE A 24 -3.54 9.12 0.23
N SER A 25 -4.15 9.91 -0.65
CA SER A 25 -3.73 10.02 -2.05
C SER A 25 -2.60 11.04 -2.19
N VAL A 26 -1.53 10.64 -2.89
CA VAL A 26 -0.37 11.47 -3.20
C VAL A 26 -0.13 11.44 -4.70
N ASP A 27 -0.09 12.62 -5.31
CA ASP A 27 0.36 12.80 -6.68
C ASP A 27 1.89 12.69 -6.75
N LEU A 28 2.38 11.92 -7.71
CA LEU A 28 3.79 11.66 -7.95
C LEU A 28 4.16 12.11 -9.38
N PRO A 29 5.42 12.55 -9.59
CA PRO A 29 5.82 13.12 -10.87
C PRO A 29 5.67 12.12 -12.02
N GLY A 30 5.25 12.62 -13.19
CA GLY A 30 5.13 11.82 -14.41
C GLY A 30 3.80 11.06 -14.55
N GLY A 31 2.71 11.59 -13.98
CA GLY A 31 1.38 10.96 -14.04
C GLY A 31 1.22 9.76 -13.10
N TRP A 32 2.16 9.61 -12.16
CA TRP A 32 2.09 8.59 -11.13
C TRP A 32 1.21 9.06 -9.98
N SER A 33 0.47 8.15 -9.37
CA SER A 33 -0.30 8.42 -8.17
C SER A 33 -0.12 7.28 -7.17
N CYS A 34 -0.24 7.61 -5.89
CA CYS A 34 -0.08 6.67 -4.80
C CYS A 34 -1.22 6.82 -3.80
N SER A 35 -1.94 5.74 -3.54
CA SER A 35 -3.04 5.68 -2.58
C SER A 35 -2.62 4.87 -1.37
N PHE A 36 -2.49 5.50 -0.20
CA PHE A 36 -2.01 4.84 1.01
C PHE A 36 -3.13 4.51 1.98
N HIS A 37 -3.31 3.21 2.13
CA HIS A 37 -4.25 2.60 3.05
C HIS A 37 -3.49 2.15 4.28
N PHE A 38 -3.77 2.78 5.42
CA PHE A 38 -3.10 2.44 6.68
C PHE A 38 -4.09 1.93 7.72
N LYS A 39 -3.53 1.35 8.79
CA LYS A 39 -4.25 0.95 9.98
C LYS A 39 -3.40 1.30 11.19
N GLN A 40 -4.07 1.72 12.27
CA GLN A 40 -3.44 1.86 13.57
C GLN A 40 -3.43 0.50 14.26
N GLY A 41 -2.25 0.02 14.64
CA GLY A 41 -2.07 -1.18 15.44
C GLY A 41 -2.46 -0.94 16.90
N SER A 42 -2.73 -2.03 17.63
CA SER A 42 -3.15 -2.00 19.04
C SER A 42 -2.13 -1.34 19.97
N SER A 43 -0.85 -1.29 19.56
CA SER A 43 0.24 -0.63 20.28
C SER A 43 0.43 0.85 19.92
N GLY A 44 -0.47 1.42 19.12
CA GLY A 44 -0.41 2.82 18.67
C GLY A 44 0.46 3.06 17.42
N GLY A 45 1.12 2.03 16.88
CA GLY A 45 1.87 2.12 15.63
C GLY A 45 0.97 2.20 14.39
N TYR A 46 1.52 2.65 13.27
CA TYR A 46 0.82 2.76 11.98
C TYR A 46 1.48 1.89 10.93
N SER A 47 0.71 1.00 10.29
CA SER A 47 1.16 0.12 9.21
C SER A 47 0.19 0.20 8.04
N GLY A 48 0.63 -0.08 6.83
CA GLY A 48 -0.26 0.07 5.67
C GLY A 48 0.29 -0.44 4.35
N VAL A 49 -0.54 -0.37 3.33
CA VAL A 49 -0.19 -0.68 1.94
C VAL A 49 -0.48 0.55 1.10
N ALA A 50 0.47 0.93 0.27
CA ALA A 50 0.34 2.01 -0.70
C ALA A 50 0.23 1.42 -2.10
N GLU A 51 -0.90 1.64 -2.76
CA GLU A 51 -1.09 1.24 -4.15
C GLU A 51 -0.49 2.32 -5.05
N ILE A 52 0.34 1.92 -6.01
CA ILE A 52 1.00 2.81 -6.97
C ILE A 52 0.37 2.59 -8.33
N ALA A 53 -0.12 3.68 -8.94
CA ALA A 53 -0.70 3.71 -10.27
C ALA A 53 0.04 4.70 -11.18
N LEU A 54 -0.01 4.46 -12.48
CA LEU A 54 0.47 5.38 -13.53
C LEU A 54 -0.68 5.60 -14.50
N ASN A 55 -1.11 6.85 -14.68
CA ASN A 55 -2.23 7.20 -15.55
C ASN A 55 -3.51 6.36 -15.28
N GLY A 56 -3.75 6.03 -14.00
CA GLY A 56 -4.89 5.22 -13.57
C GLY A 56 -4.70 3.70 -13.69
N LEU A 57 -3.62 3.20 -14.31
CA LEU A 57 -3.29 1.77 -14.30
C LEU A 57 -2.50 1.42 -13.04
N ARG A 58 -2.91 0.38 -12.32
CA ARG A 58 -2.18 -0.15 -11.16
C ARG A 58 -0.87 -0.81 -11.61
N HIS A 59 0.25 -0.31 -11.10
CA HIS A 59 1.60 -0.81 -11.43
C HIS A 59 2.27 -1.57 -10.29
N GLY A 60 1.84 -1.38 -9.05
CA GLY A 60 2.40 -2.10 -7.92
C GLY A 60 1.84 -1.67 -6.58
N GLU A 61 2.35 -2.31 -5.53
CA GLU A 61 2.01 -2.02 -4.14
C GLU A 61 3.28 -1.89 -3.32
N LEU A 62 3.22 -1.03 -2.32
CA LEU A 62 4.28 -0.79 -1.36
C LEU A 62 3.76 -1.07 0.04
N VAL A 63 4.35 -2.05 0.71
CA VAL A 63 4.00 -2.33 2.10
C VAL A 63 4.85 -1.47 3.03
N ILE A 64 4.18 -0.68 3.88
CA ILE A 64 4.78 0.06 4.97
C ILE A 64 4.59 -0.74 6.25
N MET A 65 5.70 -1.30 6.72
CA MET A 65 5.77 -1.95 8.03
C MET A 65 5.44 -0.96 9.14
N GLU A 66 5.09 -1.47 10.32
CA GLU A 66 4.71 -0.65 11.47
C GLU A 66 5.72 0.49 11.74
N GLN A 67 5.21 1.71 11.75
CA GLN A 67 5.93 2.94 12.07
C GLN A 67 5.40 3.49 13.40
N PRO A 68 6.22 4.23 14.15
CA PRO A 68 5.85 4.77 15.46
C PRO A 68 4.75 5.84 15.40
N SER A 69 4.53 6.46 14.24
CA SER A 69 3.51 7.48 14.02
C SER A 69 2.96 7.45 12.59
N LEU A 70 1.79 8.06 12.40
CA LEU A 70 1.17 8.19 11.08
C LEU A 70 2.06 9.02 10.14
N GLU A 71 2.62 10.12 10.63
CA GLU A 71 3.51 10.96 9.84
C GLU A 71 4.76 10.20 9.38
N ALA A 72 5.33 9.34 10.24
CA ALA A 72 6.44 8.48 9.87
C ALA A 72 6.05 7.46 8.78
N ALA A 73 4.85 6.86 8.88
CA ALA A 73 4.30 5.97 7.85
C ALA A 73 4.13 6.68 6.50
N VAL A 74 3.57 7.89 6.52
CA VAL A 74 3.38 8.72 5.32
C VAL A 74 4.72 9.16 4.74
N ALA A 75 5.68 9.59 5.56
CA ALA A 75 7.01 9.98 5.09
C ALA A 75 7.73 8.79 4.43
N ARG A 76 7.66 7.60 5.03
CA ARG A 76 8.21 6.36 4.44
C ARG A 76 7.52 6.00 3.14
N MET A 77 6.18 6.10 3.08
CA MET A 77 5.42 5.89 1.86
C MET A 77 5.86 6.85 0.75
N LYS A 78 5.93 8.17 1.01
CA LYS A 78 6.36 9.16 0.02
C LYS A 78 7.77 8.86 -0.51
N LEU A 79 8.71 8.57 0.38
CA LEU A 79 10.09 8.26 0.02
C LEU A 79 10.17 7.02 -0.89
N ARG A 80 9.53 5.93 -0.48
CA ARG A 80 9.57 4.67 -1.21
C ARG A 80 8.79 4.73 -2.52
N ALA A 81 7.66 5.42 -2.56
CA ALA A 81 6.92 5.65 -3.79
C ALA A 81 7.71 6.51 -4.77
N SER A 82 8.40 7.57 -4.29
CA SER A 82 9.32 8.34 -5.12
C SER A 82 10.46 7.50 -5.68
N GLN A 83 11.06 6.61 -4.86
CA GLN A 83 12.09 5.67 -5.33
C GLN A 83 11.55 4.73 -6.40
N PHE A 84 10.36 4.17 -6.20
CA PHE A 84 9.69 3.29 -7.16
C PHE A 84 9.47 4.00 -8.50
N VAL A 85 8.91 5.21 -8.47
CA VAL A 85 8.71 6.04 -9.66
C VAL A 85 10.03 6.37 -10.33
N ARG A 86 11.07 6.74 -9.59
CA ARG A 86 12.38 7.06 -10.18
C ARG A 86 12.99 5.88 -10.94
N VAL A 87 12.92 4.67 -10.37
CA VAL A 87 13.42 3.46 -11.04
C VAL A 87 12.62 3.17 -12.31
N ARG A 88 11.29 3.24 -12.24
CA ARG A 88 10.40 2.91 -13.38
C ARG A 88 10.34 3.99 -14.46
N SER A 89 10.40 5.26 -14.08
CA SER A 89 10.46 6.39 -15.02
C SER A 89 11.82 6.50 -15.69
N ALA A 90 12.92 6.14 -15.01
CA ALA A 90 14.22 5.99 -15.66
C ALA A 90 14.28 4.75 -16.57
N GLU A 91 13.52 3.69 -16.26
CA GLU A 91 13.40 2.48 -17.10
C GLU A 91 12.61 2.74 -18.40
N GLY A 92 11.88 3.85 -18.49
CA GLY A 92 11.35 4.39 -19.75
C GLY A 92 12.42 5.01 -20.67
N ALA A 93 13.65 5.23 -20.18
CA ALA A 93 14.73 5.87 -20.93
C ALA A 93 15.79 4.91 -21.50
N GLN A 94 15.73 3.59 -21.26
CA GLN A 94 16.64 2.64 -21.91
C GLN A 94 16.00 1.30 -22.26
N LYS A 95 15.47 1.23 -23.49
CA LYS A 95 15.59 0.00 -24.29
C LYS A 95 16.54 0.25 -25.46
N PRO A 96 17.84 -0.08 -25.39
CA PRO A 96 18.61 -0.29 -26.60
C PRO A 96 18.62 -1.76 -27.04
N TRP A 97 18.07 -2.71 -26.28
CA TRP A 97 18.16 -4.13 -26.65
C TRP A 97 17.15 -4.58 -27.75
N ARG A 98 16.35 -3.65 -28.28
CA ARG A 98 15.38 -3.90 -29.37
C ARG A 98 15.89 -3.49 -30.76
N GLN A 99 17.20 -3.50 -31.01
CA GLN A 99 17.73 -3.54 -32.39
C GLN A 99 18.91 -4.50 -32.46
N ARG A 100 18.66 -5.70 -32.98
CA ARG A 100 19.67 -6.50 -33.66
C ARG A 100 19.06 -6.84 -35.03
N ALA A 101 19.53 -6.09 -36.02
CA ALA A 101 19.33 -6.38 -37.43
C ALA A 101 20.10 -7.66 -37.82
#